data_AF-A0A9W6WV05-F1
#
_entry.id   AF-A0A9W6WV05-F1
#
_cell.length_a   1.000
_cell.length_b   1.000
_cell.length_c   1.000
_cell.angle_alpha   90.00
_cell.angle_beta   90.00
_cell.angle_gamma   90.00
#
_symmetry.space_group_name_H-M   'P 1'
#
loop_
_entity.id
_entity.type
_entity.pdbx_description
1 polymer ?
#
loop_
_entity_poly.entity_id
_entity_poly.type
_entity_poly.pdbx_seq_one_letter_code
_entity_poly.pdbx_strand_id
1 'polypeptide(L)'
;MGWAKKQRSPDKVFVSLKLDKAGDKLLENPAFNVWVAYTRMATNTNPERAILTSLTARQGMSANALFKLLKLDDNVDTLLKNPNLSTWAKYMTEVSATDSKLKTPMIDTPRAHFSDKELVRVFNAAKSDPQTKKLADLEGALINQLRLARLKKAQ
;
A
#
# COMPACT_ATOMS: atom_id res chain seq x y z
N MET A 1 -1.58 23.75 -19.20
CA MET A 1 -2.34 23.70 -17.91
C MET A 1 -1.92 24.85 -16.99
N GLY A 2 -2.88 25.56 -16.38
CA GLY A 2 -2.60 26.74 -15.53
C GLY A 2 -2.00 26.44 -14.14
N TRP A 3 -2.10 25.21 -13.65
CA TRP A 3 -1.53 24.83 -12.34
C TRP A 3 0.00 24.73 -12.36
N ALA A 4 0.57 24.18 -13.44
CA ALA A 4 2.02 24.03 -13.61
C ALA A 4 2.72 25.39 -13.67
N LYS A 5 2.13 26.36 -14.40
CA LYS A 5 2.63 27.74 -14.46
C LYS A 5 2.60 28.46 -13.11
N LYS A 6 1.69 28.05 -12.21
CA LYS A 6 1.56 28.59 -10.85
C LYS A 6 2.33 27.77 -9.80
N GLN A 7 3.14 26.80 -10.24
CA GLN A 7 3.93 25.90 -9.38
C GLN A 7 3.14 25.35 -8.19
N ARG A 8 1.86 25.01 -8.42
CA ARG A 8 1.02 24.50 -7.33
C ARG A 8 1.53 23.13 -6.91
N SER A 9 1.66 22.90 -5.60
CA SER A 9 1.98 21.56 -5.12
C SER A 9 0.91 20.55 -5.54
N PRO A 10 1.27 19.30 -5.86
CA PRO A 10 0.32 18.21 -6.15
C PRO A 10 -0.80 18.12 -5.11
N ASP A 11 -0.39 18.31 -3.87
CA ASP A 11 -1.19 18.47 -2.67
C ASP A 11 -2.32 19.50 -2.78
N LYS A 12 -2.02 20.74 -3.21
CA LYS A 12 -3.05 21.77 -3.41
C LYS A 12 -3.98 21.45 -4.59
N VAL A 13 -3.46 20.77 -5.61
CA VAL A 13 -4.27 20.35 -6.76
C VAL A 13 -5.24 19.23 -6.37
N PHE A 14 -4.84 18.31 -5.48
CA PHE A 14 -5.69 17.24 -4.94
C PHE A 14 -6.98 17.80 -4.32
N VAL A 15 -6.85 18.81 -3.45
CA VAL A 15 -8.01 19.48 -2.81
C VAL A 15 -8.78 20.35 -3.81
N SER A 16 -8.11 20.99 -4.76
CA SER A 16 -8.79 21.76 -5.81
C SER A 16 -9.70 20.89 -6.68
N LEU A 17 -9.33 19.62 -6.86
CA LEU A 17 -10.11 18.59 -7.55
C LEU A 17 -11.13 17.90 -6.64
N LYS A 18 -11.24 18.32 -5.37
CA LYS A 18 -12.12 17.75 -4.34
C LYS A 18 -11.89 16.26 -4.10
N LEU A 19 -10.68 15.77 -4.38
CA LEU A 19 -10.32 14.37 -4.19
C LEU A 19 -10.22 14.01 -2.69
N ASP A 20 -9.99 14.99 -1.82
CA ASP A 20 -10.08 14.87 -0.37
C ASP A 20 -11.46 14.39 0.10
N LYS A 21 -12.52 14.70 -0.66
CA LYS A 21 -13.92 14.36 -0.31
C LYS A 21 -14.43 13.09 -0.97
N ALA A 22 -13.61 12.42 -1.78
CA ALA A 22 -14.05 11.28 -2.57
C ALA A 22 -14.16 9.98 -1.76
N GLY A 23 -13.50 9.90 -0.60
CA GLY A 23 -13.51 8.71 0.28
C GLY A 23 -13.15 7.43 -0.49
N ASP A 24 -13.93 6.38 -0.30
CA ASP A 24 -13.71 5.09 -0.95
C ASP A 24 -13.88 5.12 -2.48
N LYS A 25 -14.61 6.11 -3.02
CA LYS A 25 -14.81 6.31 -4.47
C LYS A 25 -13.69 7.13 -5.12
N LEU A 26 -12.60 7.40 -4.40
CA LEU A 26 -11.47 8.19 -4.89
C LEU A 26 -10.90 7.67 -6.21
N LEU A 27 -10.72 6.35 -6.35
CA LEU A 27 -10.17 5.77 -7.58
C LEU A 27 -11.12 5.85 -8.78
N GLU A 28 -12.42 5.78 -8.51
CA GLU A 28 -13.45 5.85 -9.54
C GLU A 28 -13.62 7.28 -10.05
N ASN A 29 -13.12 8.27 -9.30
CA ASN A 29 -13.19 9.66 -9.69
C ASN A 29 -12.20 9.95 -10.84
N PRO A 30 -12.67 10.33 -12.05
CA PRO A 30 -11.78 10.60 -13.18
C PRO A 30 -10.78 11.73 -12.93
N ALA A 31 -11.07 12.65 -12.00
CA ALA A 31 -10.14 13.69 -11.59
C ALA A 31 -8.89 13.12 -10.89
N PHE A 32 -8.93 11.90 -10.36
CA PHE A 32 -7.78 11.22 -9.78
C PHE A 32 -6.68 11.00 -10.83
N ASN A 33 -7.02 10.56 -12.04
CA ASN A 33 -6.06 10.37 -13.12
C ASN A 33 -5.42 11.69 -13.58
N VAL A 34 -6.21 12.77 -13.60
CA VAL A 34 -5.70 14.12 -13.89
C VAL A 34 -4.68 14.55 -12.83
N TRP A 35 -4.97 14.28 -11.55
CA TRP A 35 -4.05 14.58 -10.46
C TRP A 35 -2.77 13.73 -10.51
N VAL A 36 -2.87 12.43 -10.80
CA VAL A 36 -1.70 11.55 -10.97
C VAL A 36 -0.77 12.07 -12.08
N ALA A 37 -1.34 12.39 -13.24
CA ALA A 37 -0.59 12.93 -14.37
C ALA A 37 0.07 14.28 -14.02
N TYR A 38 -0.66 15.16 -13.34
CA TYR A 38 -0.11 16.42 -12.84
C TYR A 38 1.05 16.21 -11.87
N THR A 39 0.89 15.28 -10.92
CA THR A 39 1.89 14.99 -9.88
C THR A 39 3.19 14.51 -10.50
N ARG A 40 3.12 13.60 -11.49
CA ARG A 40 4.29 13.13 -12.26
C ARG A 40 5.03 14.24 -12.98
N MET A 41 4.30 15.23 -13.49
CA MET A 41 4.90 16.37 -14.20
C MET A 41 5.46 17.43 -13.23
N ALA A 42 4.82 17.66 -12.08
CA ALA A 42 5.08 18.80 -11.22
C ALA A 42 6.04 18.51 -10.05
N THR A 43 6.33 17.25 -9.75
CA THR A 43 7.23 16.88 -8.65
C THR A 43 8.68 16.72 -9.13
N ASN A 44 9.62 17.26 -8.34
CA ASN A 44 11.06 17.09 -8.55
C ASN A 44 11.64 15.88 -7.78
N THR A 45 10.79 15.12 -7.09
CA THR A 45 11.15 13.90 -6.33
C THR A 45 10.56 12.67 -7.03
N ASN A 46 10.77 11.47 -6.48
CA ASN A 46 10.15 10.25 -7.00
C ASN A 46 8.60 10.41 -7.04
N PRO A 47 7.96 10.39 -8.23
CA PRO A 47 6.54 10.64 -8.36
C PRO A 47 5.65 9.65 -7.63
N GLU A 48 6.03 8.36 -7.61
CA GLU A 48 5.28 7.31 -6.93
C GLU A 48 5.23 7.56 -5.43
N ARG A 49 6.36 7.97 -4.84
CA ARG A 49 6.44 8.35 -3.43
C ARG A 49 5.60 9.60 -3.13
N ALA A 50 5.61 10.60 -4.01
CA ALA A 50 4.80 11.80 -3.84
C ALA A 50 3.30 11.49 -3.87
N ILE A 51 2.87 10.66 -4.82
CA ILE A 51 1.48 10.19 -4.94
C ILE A 51 1.06 9.43 -3.67
N LEU A 52 1.86 8.47 -3.23
CA LEU A 52 1.56 7.68 -2.03
C LEU A 52 1.49 8.57 -0.77
N THR A 53 2.42 9.50 -0.60
CA THR A 53 2.44 10.41 0.55
C THR A 53 1.20 11.31 0.59
N SER A 54 0.77 11.83 -0.56
CA SER A 54 -0.45 12.66 -0.63
C SER A 54 -1.71 11.86 -0.32
N LEU A 55 -1.80 10.62 -0.82
CA LEU A 55 -2.91 9.72 -0.51
C LEU A 55 -3.01 9.42 0.99
N THR A 56 -1.89 9.23 1.65
CA THR A 56 -1.88 8.78 3.05
C THR A 56 -2.02 9.93 4.02
N ALA A 57 -1.34 11.06 3.77
CA ALA A 57 -1.41 12.25 4.63
C ALA A 57 -2.78 12.95 4.62
N ARG A 58 -3.53 12.88 3.51
CA ARG A 58 -4.79 13.63 3.35
C ARG A 58 -6.04 12.80 3.61
N GLN A 59 -6.00 11.50 3.32
CA GLN A 59 -7.15 10.60 3.52
C GLN A 59 -7.08 9.80 4.83
N GLY A 60 -5.94 9.84 5.55
CA GLY A 60 -5.71 8.87 6.63
C GLY A 60 -5.75 7.43 6.11
N MET A 61 -5.38 7.23 4.84
CA MET A 61 -5.49 5.94 4.16
C MET A 61 -4.61 4.93 4.90
N SER A 62 -5.26 3.97 5.55
CA SER A 62 -4.57 2.90 6.28
C SER A 62 -3.85 1.96 5.31
N ALA A 63 -2.89 1.19 5.83
CA ALA A 63 -2.24 0.13 5.07
C ALA A 63 -3.26 -0.84 4.44
N ASN A 64 -4.37 -1.12 5.13
CA ASN A 64 -5.47 -1.95 4.62
C ASN A 64 -6.23 -1.27 3.49
N ALA A 65 -6.55 0.03 3.62
CA ALA A 65 -7.24 0.76 2.56
C ALA A 65 -6.41 0.79 1.28
N LEU A 66 -5.09 1.02 1.38
CA LEU A 66 -4.18 0.95 0.23
C LEU A 66 -4.05 -0.48 -0.33
N PHE A 67 -4.06 -1.50 0.52
CA PHE A 67 -4.02 -2.90 0.08
C PHE A 67 -5.23 -3.27 -0.78
N LYS A 68 -6.43 -2.84 -0.37
CA LYS A 68 -7.66 -2.98 -1.16
C LYS A 68 -7.63 -2.16 -2.44
N LEU A 69 -7.14 -0.92 -2.36
CA LEU A 69 -6.97 -0.01 -3.49
C LEU A 69 -6.18 -0.67 -4.63
N LEU A 70 -5.15 -1.41 -4.25
CA LEU A 70 -4.22 -2.08 -5.15
C LEU A 70 -4.70 -3.47 -5.57
N LYS A 71 -5.91 -3.86 -5.16
CA LYS A 71 -6.55 -5.15 -5.43
C LYS A 71 -5.71 -6.32 -4.98
N LEU A 72 -5.09 -6.18 -3.82
CA LEU A 72 -4.27 -7.23 -3.22
C LEU A 72 -5.10 -8.18 -2.35
N ASP A 73 -6.36 -7.83 -2.05
CA ASP A 73 -7.32 -8.66 -1.32
C ASP A 73 -8.21 -9.56 -2.21
N ASP A 74 -8.12 -9.42 -3.54
CA ASP A 74 -8.99 -10.14 -4.49
C ASP A 74 -8.79 -11.68 -4.46
N ASN A 75 -7.53 -12.15 -4.57
CA ASN A 75 -7.22 -13.58 -4.59
C ASN A 75 -5.81 -13.86 -4.04
N VAL A 76 -5.76 -14.63 -2.95
CA VAL A 76 -4.53 -15.02 -2.26
C VAL A 76 -3.51 -15.71 -3.17
N ASP A 77 -3.95 -16.52 -4.14
CA ASP A 77 -3.05 -17.27 -5.03
C ASP A 77 -2.31 -16.36 -6.02
N THR A 78 -2.87 -15.19 -6.28
CA THR A 78 -2.27 -14.17 -7.15
C THR A 78 -1.52 -13.10 -6.37
N LEU A 79 -1.68 -13.04 -5.05
CA LEU A 79 -1.14 -11.97 -4.19
C LEU A 79 0.35 -11.72 -4.44
N LEU A 80 1.18 -12.76 -4.39
CA LEU A 80 2.64 -12.63 -4.52
C LEU A 80 3.10 -12.37 -5.97
N LYS A 81 2.22 -12.58 -6.94
CA LYS A 81 2.47 -12.32 -8.36
C LYS A 81 1.86 -11.00 -8.82
N ASN A 82 1.06 -10.35 -7.97
CA ASN A 82 0.42 -9.10 -8.29
C ASN A 82 1.48 -7.99 -8.35
N PRO A 83 1.66 -7.30 -9.51
CA PRO A 83 2.70 -6.28 -9.66
C PRO A 83 2.53 -5.12 -8.67
N ASN A 84 1.31 -4.86 -8.19
CA ASN A 84 1.02 -3.81 -7.23
C ASN A 84 1.51 -4.12 -5.81
N LEU A 85 1.86 -5.37 -5.48
CA LEU A 85 2.37 -5.75 -4.17
C LEU A 85 3.64 -4.96 -3.82
N SER A 86 4.49 -4.70 -4.82
CA SER A 86 5.71 -3.89 -4.68
C SER A 86 5.40 -2.44 -4.26
N THR A 87 4.31 -1.87 -4.77
CA THR A 87 3.87 -0.51 -4.43
C THR A 87 3.41 -0.44 -2.97
N TRP A 88 2.61 -1.42 -2.53
CA TRP A 88 2.18 -1.50 -1.13
C TRP A 88 3.35 -1.75 -0.16
N ALA A 89 4.28 -2.65 -0.50
CA ALA A 89 5.45 -2.92 0.32
C ALA A 89 6.34 -1.68 0.47
N LYS A 90 6.55 -0.92 -0.62
CA LYS A 90 7.29 0.35 -0.60
C LYS A 90 6.62 1.40 0.30
N TYR A 91 5.29 1.47 0.31
CA TYR A 91 4.56 2.32 1.24
C TYR A 91 4.83 1.94 2.70
N MET A 92 4.79 0.64 3.01
CA MET A 92 5.04 0.10 4.35
C MET A 92 6.50 0.22 4.83
N THR A 93 7.45 0.50 3.95
CA THR A 93 8.87 0.66 4.32
C THR A 93 9.34 2.11 4.27
N GLU A 94 8.87 2.91 3.31
CA GLU A 94 9.34 4.29 3.12
C GLU A 94 8.43 5.34 3.75
N VAL A 95 7.13 5.07 3.87
CA VAL A 95 6.13 6.07 4.28
C VAL A 95 5.63 5.81 5.70
N SER A 96 5.34 4.56 6.08
CA SER A 96 4.94 4.26 7.46
C SER A 96 6.10 4.31 8.47
N ALA A 97 7.35 4.20 8.01
CA ALA A 97 8.52 4.27 8.89
C ALA A 97 8.69 5.66 9.53
N THR A 98 8.22 6.71 8.86
CA THR A 98 8.34 8.11 9.30
C THR A 98 7.16 8.59 10.14
N ASP A 99 6.01 7.91 10.10
CA ASP A 99 4.83 8.21 10.93
C ASP A 99 4.52 7.05 11.88
N SER A 100 4.73 7.27 13.19
CA SER A 100 4.49 6.25 14.21
C SER A 100 3.04 5.76 14.28
N LYS A 101 2.07 6.56 13.79
CA LYS A 101 0.65 6.17 13.75
C LYS A 101 0.35 5.14 12.66
N LEU A 102 1.25 4.98 11.69
CA LEU A 102 1.10 4.07 10.55
C LEU A 102 1.94 2.79 10.69
N LYS A 103 2.68 2.63 11.80
CA LYS A 103 3.54 1.46 12.10
C LYS A 103 2.71 0.21 12.43
N THR A 104 2.00 -0.30 11.43
CA THR A 104 1.37 -1.62 11.49
C THR A 104 2.39 -2.67 11.06
N PRO A 105 2.52 -3.81 11.76
CA PRO A 105 3.29 -4.93 11.26
C PRO A 105 2.82 -5.29 9.86
N MET A 106 3.75 -5.43 8.91
CA MET A 106 3.41 -5.60 7.50
C MET A 106 2.45 -6.77 7.26
N ILE A 107 2.54 -7.83 8.06
CA ILE A 107 1.65 -8.98 7.90
C ILE A 107 0.22 -8.79 8.42
N ASP A 108 -0.05 -7.82 9.30
CA ASP A 108 -1.41 -7.67 9.83
C ASP A 108 -2.41 -7.24 8.74
N THR A 109 -1.95 -6.56 7.69
CA THR A 109 -2.79 -6.18 6.56
C THR A 109 -3.26 -7.40 5.73
N PRO A 110 -2.39 -8.28 5.19
CA PRO A 110 -2.87 -9.50 4.54
C PRO A 110 -3.74 -10.39 5.43
N ARG A 111 -3.45 -10.47 6.75
CA ARG A 111 -4.26 -11.25 7.71
C ARG A 111 -5.66 -10.69 7.94
N ALA A 112 -5.89 -9.42 7.64
CA ALA A 112 -7.22 -8.82 7.65
C ALA A 112 -8.09 -9.25 6.47
N HIS A 113 -7.51 -9.87 5.44
CA HIS A 113 -8.17 -10.25 4.20
C HIS A 113 -8.15 -11.76 3.93
N PHE A 114 -7.13 -12.46 4.43
CA PHE A 114 -6.92 -13.88 4.17
C PHE A 114 -6.69 -14.66 5.45
N SER A 115 -7.09 -15.92 5.47
CA SER A 115 -6.82 -16.79 6.61
C SER A 115 -5.32 -17.11 6.73
N ASP A 116 -4.87 -17.35 7.96
CA ASP A 116 -3.48 -17.76 8.22
C ASP A 116 -3.10 -19.04 7.41
N LYS A 117 -4.07 -19.94 7.17
CA LYS A 117 -3.86 -21.17 6.38
C LYS A 117 -3.58 -20.88 4.90
N GLU A 118 -4.35 -19.97 4.30
CA GLU A 118 -4.18 -19.58 2.90
C GLU A 118 -2.84 -18.86 2.69
N LEU A 119 -2.52 -17.92 3.60
CA LEU A 119 -1.25 -17.21 3.58
C LEU A 119 -0.06 -18.17 3.70
N VAL A 120 -0.07 -19.09 4.67
CA VAL A 120 1.00 -20.09 4.82
C VAL A 120 1.16 -20.94 3.55
N ARG A 121 0.06 -21.35 2.91
CA ARG A 121 0.11 -22.11 1.64
C ARG A 121 0.84 -21.32 0.56
N VAL A 122 0.43 -20.06 0.34
CA VAL A 122 0.97 -19.21 -0.73
C VAL A 122 2.42 -18.84 -0.47
N PHE A 123 2.81 -18.52 0.76
CA PHE A 123 4.21 -18.26 1.11
C PHE A 123 5.09 -19.50 0.95
N ASN A 124 4.61 -20.69 1.32
CA ASN A 124 5.37 -21.92 1.12
C ASN A 124 5.57 -22.24 -0.37
N ALA A 125 4.55 -22.00 -1.21
CA ALA A 125 4.68 -22.17 -2.65
C ALA A 125 5.70 -21.19 -3.27
N ALA A 126 5.76 -19.96 -2.76
CA ALA A 126 6.68 -18.93 -3.25
C ALA A 126 8.17 -19.20 -2.96
N LYS A 127 8.49 -20.03 -1.96
CA LYS A 127 9.88 -20.46 -1.68
C LYS A 127 10.48 -21.27 -2.82
N SER A 128 9.63 -22.01 -3.53
CA SER A 128 10.01 -22.88 -4.64
C SER A 128 10.07 -22.13 -5.98
N ASP A 129 9.59 -20.88 -6.04
CA ASP A 129 9.57 -20.06 -7.24
C ASP A 129 10.65 -18.95 -7.17
N PRO A 130 11.66 -18.97 -8.07
CA PRO A 130 12.77 -18.01 -8.07
C PRO A 130 12.35 -16.53 -8.17
N GLN A 131 11.20 -16.24 -8.81
CA GLN A 131 10.73 -14.87 -8.98
C GLN A 131 10.10 -14.30 -7.70
N THR A 132 9.47 -15.17 -6.90
CA THR A 132 8.82 -14.77 -5.65
C THR A 132 9.69 -14.97 -4.42
N LYS A 133 10.88 -15.58 -4.57
CA LYS A 133 11.81 -15.87 -3.48
C LYS A 133 12.26 -14.63 -2.69
N LYS A 134 12.41 -13.46 -3.34
CA LYS A 134 12.72 -12.17 -2.68
C LYS A 134 11.53 -11.55 -1.94
N LEU A 135 10.31 -11.87 -2.36
CA LEU A 135 9.07 -11.44 -1.69
C LEU A 135 8.69 -12.40 -0.55
N ALA A 136 9.19 -13.65 -0.60
CA ALA A 136 9.05 -14.62 0.47
C ALA A 136 9.81 -14.21 1.75
N ASP A 137 10.75 -13.27 1.73
CA ASP A 137 11.41 -12.76 2.94
C ASP A 137 10.45 -12.00 3.90
N LEU A 138 9.23 -11.67 3.44
CA LEU A 138 8.11 -11.26 4.30
C LEU A 138 7.73 -12.35 5.33
N GLU A 139 8.09 -13.60 5.05
CA GLU A 139 7.90 -14.77 5.91
C GLU A 139 8.62 -14.65 7.27
N GLY A 140 9.80 -14.03 7.31
CA GLY A 140 10.52 -13.87 8.58
C GLY A 140 9.73 -13.06 9.60
N ALA A 141 9.02 -12.02 9.14
CA ALA A 141 8.11 -11.24 9.95
C ALA A 141 6.84 -12.04 10.33
N LEU A 142 6.33 -12.84 9.40
CA LEU A 142 5.14 -13.69 9.56
C LEU A 142 5.34 -14.79 10.62
N ILE A 143 6.46 -15.52 10.52
CA ILE A 143 6.81 -16.62 11.43
C ILE A 143 7.00 -16.08 12.85
N ASN A 144 7.70 -14.95 12.99
CA ASN A 144 7.87 -14.33 14.30
C ASN A 144 6.53 -13.86 14.89
N GLN A 145 5.65 -13.26 14.09
CA GLN A 145 4.33 -12.85 14.58
C GLN A 145 3.40 -14.02 14.93
N LEU A 146 3.36 -15.08 14.12
CA LEU A 146 2.59 -16.29 14.42
C LEU A 146 3.12 -17.00 15.67
N ARG A 147 4.44 -17.02 15.88
CA ARG A 147 5.06 -17.52 17.10
C ARG A 147 4.60 -16.72 18.33
N LEU A 148 4.63 -15.38 18.25
CA LEU A 148 4.17 -14.51 19.33
C LEU A 148 2.68 -14.64 19.62
N ALA A 149 1.84 -14.75 18.59
CA ALA A 149 0.39 -14.91 18.75
C ALA A 149 0.00 -16.24 19.41
N ARG A 150 0.71 -17.33 19.11
CA ARG A 150 0.51 -18.64 19.77
C ARG A 150 0.92 -18.61 21.24
N LEU A 151 2.01 -17.92 21.58
CA LEU A 151 2.47 -17.79 22.97
C LEU A 151 1.49 -17.00 23.83
N LYS A 152 0.88 -15.93 23.30
CA LYS A 152 -0.11 -15.12 24.03
C LYS A 152 -1.44 -15.84 24.28
N LYS A 153 -1.82 -16.81 23.45
CA LYS A 153 -3.04 -17.62 23.63
C LYS A 153 -2.85 -18.81 24.58
N ALA A 154 -1.60 -19.10 24.95
CA ALA A 154 -1.24 -20.21 25.83
C ALA A 154 -0.97 -19.77 27.28
N GLN A 155 -1.20 -18.49 27.59
CA GLN A 155 -1.21 -17.90 28.94
C GLN A 155 -2.63 -17.52 29.31
#